data_AF-A0AAV8RQ09-F1
#
_entry.id   AF-A0AAV8RQ09-F1
#
_cell.length_a   1.000
_cell.length_b   1.000
_cell.length_c   1.000
_cell.angle_alpha   90.00
_cell.angle_beta   90.00
_cell.angle_gamma   90.00
#
_symmetry.space_group_name_H-M   'P 1'
#
loop_
_entity.id
_entity.type
_entity.pdbx_description
1 polymer ?
#
loop_
_entity_poly.entity_id
_entity_poly.type
_entity_poly.pdbx_seq_one_letter_code
_entity_poly.pdbx_strand_id
1 'polypeptide(L)'
;MALVIPSIHSSCNLNSAFLGDRSRICLSDAPFSRFRFLRKPVECKESRIGKRPIEVPTNVTITLDGQDLKVKGPLGELSRTYPREVKVERDESGLLKVFKAVETRRANQMHGLFRTLTDNMVVGVSKGFEKRLQLVGVGYRAMLEGRDLVLNLGFSHPVRMAIPDGLQVKVEDNTRIAVIGHDKCAIGEFAAAVRKWRPPEPYKGKGIKYADEIVRRKEGKAGKKK
;
A
#
# COMPACT_ATOMS: atom_id res chain seq x y z
N MET A 1 58.71 -41.83 -26.37
CA MET A 1 57.95 -42.96 -25.79
C MET A 1 56.56 -42.42 -25.49
N ALA A 2 55.57 -42.59 -26.38
CA ALA A 2 54.70 -43.78 -26.48
C ALA A 2 53.87 -43.95 -25.18
N LEU A 3 52.54 -44.05 -25.09
CA LEU A 3 51.37 -44.30 -25.96
C LEU A 3 50.13 -43.85 -25.10
N VAL A 4 49.08 -43.23 -25.65
CA VAL A 4 47.82 -43.81 -26.20
C VAL A 4 46.95 -44.62 -25.20
N ILE A 5 45.66 -44.23 -25.18
CA ILE A 5 44.40 -44.64 -24.51
C ILE A 5 44.10 -46.18 -24.48
N PRO A 6 43.13 -46.69 -23.67
CA PRO A 6 41.71 -46.81 -24.11
C PRO A 6 40.65 -46.57 -22.98
N SER A 7 39.58 -45.79 -23.17
CA SER A 7 38.21 -46.16 -23.60
C SER A 7 37.65 -47.50 -23.07
N ILE A 8 36.65 -47.44 -22.19
CA ILE A 8 35.69 -48.53 -21.94
C ILE A 8 34.27 -47.98 -22.12
N HIS A 9 33.70 -48.30 -23.27
CA HIS A 9 32.26 -48.37 -23.49
C HIS A 9 31.70 -49.57 -22.71
N SER A 10 30.57 -49.38 -22.03
CA SER A 10 29.68 -50.50 -21.68
C SER A 10 28.36 -50.30 -22.39
N SER A 11 28.17 -51.04 -23.48
CA SER A 11 26.93 -51.19 -24.22
C SER A 11 26.07 -52.24 -23.53
N CYS A 12 24.84 -51.87 -23.15
CA CYS A 12 23.83 -52.84 -22.72
C CYS A 12 22.94 -53.16 -23.91
N ASN A 13 23.22 -54.30 -24.55
CA ASN A 13 22.34 -54.94 -25.53
C ASN A 13 21.24 -55.69 -24.78
N LEU A 14 19.98 -55.31 -25.00
CA LEU A 14 18.83 -56.18 -24.74
C LEU A 14 18.08 -56.36 -26.06
N ASN A 15 18.33 -57.50 -26.68
CA ASN A 15 17.55 -58.03 -27.79
C ASN A 15 16.19 -58.48 -27.28
N SER A 16 15.11 -57.99 -27.89
CA SER A 16 13.85 -58.74 -27.96
C SER A 16 13.36 -58.70 -29.39
N ALA A 17 13.42 -59.87 -30.05
CA ALA A 17 12.79 -60.12 -31.32
C ALA A 17 11.31 -60.42 -31.07
N PHE A 18 10.39 -59.70 -31.72
CA PHE A 18 9.12 -60.24 -32.26
C PHE A 18 8.33 -59.13 -32.95
N LEU A 19 8.06 -59.31 -34.26
CA LEU A 19 7.16 -58.53 -35.14
C LEU A 19 7.68 -57.11 -35.50
N GLY A 20 8.00 -56.73 -36.73
CA GLY A 20 7.47 -57.09 -38.05
C GLY A 20 7.23 -55.77 -38.78
N ASP A 21 7.83 -55.60 -39.97
CA ASP A 21 7.86 -54.36 -40.76
C ASP A 21 6.50 -53.67 -40.89
N ARG A 22 6.41 -52.43 -40.42
CA ARG A 22 5.37 -51.46 -40.81
C ARG A 22 6.02 -50.12 -41.15
N SER A 23 6.28 -49.98 -42.44
CA SER A 23 6.09 -48.76 -43.23
C SER A 23 5.97 -47.43 -42.48
N ARG A 24 6.99 -46.59 -42.67
CA ARG A 24 6.90 -45.13 -42.90
C ARG A 24 5.88 -44.37 -42.04
N ILE A 25 6.33 -43.90 -40.89
CA ILE A 25 5.93 -42.57 -40.42
C ILE A 25 7.21 -41.84 -40.06
N CYS A 26 7.72 -41.07 -41.02
CA CYS A 26 8.66 -39.99 -40.71
C CYS A 26 7.86 -38.96 -39.91
N LEU A 27 7.93 -39.03 -38.58
CA LEU A 27 7.65 -37.85 -37.76
C LEU A 27 8.72 -36.85 -38.15
N SER A 28 8.32 -35.86 -38.93
CA SER A 28 9.14 -34.69 -39.18
C SER A 28 9.41 -34.05 -37.82
N ASP A 29 10.66 -34.11 -37.38
CA ASP A 29 11.20 -33.24 -36.34
C ASP A 29 11.13 -31.80 -36.85
N ALA A 30 9.92 -31.23 -36.80
CA ALA A 30 9.77 -29.79 -36.95
C ALA A 30 10.45 -29.19 -35.72
N PRO A 31 11.50 -28.35 -35.90
CA PRO A 31 12.11 -27.69 -34.76
C PRO A 31 11.01 -26.86 -34.11
N PHE A 32 10.64 -27.22 -32.89
CA PHE A 32 9.72 -26.45 -32.06
C PHE A 32 10.30 -25.03 -32.03
N SER A 33 9.73 -24.14 -32.84
CA SER A 33 10.27 -22.80 -32.98
C SER A 33 10.22 -22.21 -31.59
N ARG A 34 11.40 -21.94 -31.03
CA ARG A 34 11.50 -21.22 -29.77
C ARG A 34 10.79 -19.91 -30.03
N PHE A 35 9.52 -19.82 -29.65
CA PHE A 35 8.80 -18.57 -29.50
C PHE A 35 9.57 -17.81 -28.44
N ARG A 36 10.60 -17.10 -28.91
CA ARG A 36 11.40 -16.18 -28.14
C ARG A 36 10.39 -15.12 -27.78
N PHE A 37 9.84 -15.18 -26.58
CA PHE A 37 9.14 -14.06 -25.99
C PHE A 37 10.16 -12.91 -25.94
N LEU A 38 10.23 -12.15 -27.03
CA LEU A 38 10.81 -10.83 -27.08
C LEU A 38 9.92 -10.02 -26.16
N ARG A 39 10.18 -10.09 -24.85
CA ARG A 39 9.69 -9.10 -23.91
C ARG A 39 10.26 -7.79 -24.42
N LYS A 40 9.44 -7.02 -25.13
CA LYS A 40 9.81 -5.67 -25.56
C LYS A 40 10.39 -4.97 -24.34
N PRO A 41 11.58 -4.33 -24.43
CA PRO A 41 12.06 -3.51 -23.34
C PRO A 41 10.97 -2.48 -23.07
N VAL A 42 10.33 -2.58 -21.90
CA VAL A 42 9.27 -1.67 -21.53
C VAL A 42 9.97 -0.36 -21.20
N GLU A 43 9.96 0.59 -22.13
CA GLU A 43 10.39 1.96 -21.88
C GLU A 43 9.48 2.56 -20.81
N CYS A 44 9.94 2.52 -19.56
CA CYS A 44 9.20 2.98 -18.41
C CYS A 44 9.32 4.51 -18.32
N LYS A 45 8.40 5.21 -18.99
CA LYS A 45 8.26 6.67 -18.84
C LYS A 45 8.12 7.03 -17.36
N GLU A 46 8.80 8.09 -16.96
CA GLU A 46 8.78 8.64 -15.60
C GLU A 46 7.35 9.03 -15.15
N SER A 47 7.00 8.64 -13.92
CA SER A 47 5.71 8.96 -13.30
C SER A 47 5.52 10.46 -13.12
N ARG A 48 4.38 11.02 -13.57
CA ARG A 48 4.03 12.44 -13.36
C ARG A 48 4.06 12.85 -11.88
N ILE A 49 3.76 11.92 -10.97
CA ILE A 49 3.79 12.14 -9.52
C ILE A 49 5.24 12.20 -9.05
N GLY A 50 6.07 11.25 -9.49
CA GLY A 50 7.48 11.16 -9.07
C GLY A 50 8.38 12.27 -9.59
N LYS A 51 8.03 12.93 -10.71
CA LYS A 51 8.76 14.11 -11.20
C LYS A 51 8.65 15.34 -10.31
N ARG A 52 7.59 15.42 -9.49
CA ARG A 52 7.33 16.61 -8.66
C ARG A 52 8.29 16.61 -7.47
N PRO A 53 9.15 17.62 -7.32
CA PRO A 53 10.00 17.75 -6.15
C PRO A 53 9.15 17.93 -4.88
N ILE A 54 9.76 17.66 -3.74
CA ILE A 54 9.15 17.82 -2.42
C ILE A 54 9.84 19.00 -1.74
N GLU A 55 9.03 19.99 -1.37
CA GLU A 55 9.49 21.15 -0.64
C GLU A 55 9.61 20.81 0.85
N VAL A 56 10.78 21.03 1.42
CA VAL A 56 11.04 20.78 2.84
C VAL A 56 10.96 22.11 3.59
N PRO A 57 9.95 22.31 4.46
CA PRO A 57 9.88 23.51 5.28
C PRO A 57 11.04 23.54 6.28
N THR A 58 11.50 24.73 6.65
CA THR A 58 12.64 24.95 7.57
C THR A 58 12.51 24.25 8.92
N ASN A 59 11.27 24.02 9.37
CA ASN A 59 10.95 23.36 10.63
C ASN A 59 11.18 21.83 10.63
N VAL A 60 11.56 21.24 9.48
CA VAL A 60 11.69 19.79 9.31
C VAL A 60 13.12 19.43 8.94
N THR A 61 13.72 18.53 9.72
CA THR A 61 15.05 17.98 9.49
C THR A 61 14.93 16.58 8.91
N ILE A 62 15.69 16.30 7.86
CA ILE A 62 15.68 15.01 7.17
C ILE A 62 17.09 14.45 7.18
N THR A 63 17.24 13.22 7.68
CA THR A 63 18.50 12.48 7.69
C THR A 63 18.34 11.25 6.80
N LEU A 64 19.28 11.08 5.86
CA LEU A 64 19.33 9.97 4.92
C LEU A 64 20.53 9.07 5.26
N ASP A 65 20.25 7.91 5.83
CA ASP A 65 21.23 6.89 6.17
C ASP A 65 21.17 5.79 5.07
N GLY A 66 21.73 6.08 3.90
CA GLY A 66 21.67 5.17 2.74
C GLY A 66 20.26 5.01 2.17
N GLN A 67 19.56 3.95 2.57
CA GLN A 67 18.15 3.70 2.19
C GLN A 67 17.17 4.03 3.32
N ASP A 68 17.65 4.28 4.54
CA ASP A 68 16.81 4.64 5.66
C ASP A 68 16.63 6.16 5.72
N LEU A 69 15.38 6.59 5.71
CA LEU A 69 15.00 7.99 5.80
C LEU A 69 14.34 8.23 7.14
N LYS A 70 14.88 9.20 7.89
CA LYS A 70 14.26 9.70 9.11
C LYS A 70 13.90 11.16 8.93
N VAL A 71 12.66 11.50 9.24
CA VAL A 71 12.11 12.86 9.21
C VAL A 71 11.80 13.26 10.64
N LYS A 72 12.40 14.35 11.10
CA LYS A 72 12.11 14.94 12.40
C LYS A 72 11.47 16.30 12.22
N GLY A 73 10.41 16.56 12.96
CA GLY A 73 9.72 17.85 12.96
C GLY A 73 9.11 18.16 14.32
N PRO A 74 8.33 19.25 14.41
CA PRO A 74 7.75 19.70 15.67
C PRO A 74 6.77 18.70 16.31
N LEU A 75 6.07 17.90 15.50
CA LEU A 75 5.03 16.97 15.99
C LEU A 75 5.55 15.56 16.30
N GLY A 76 6.80 15.25 15.95
CA GLY A 76 7.39 13.94 16.18
C GLY A 76 8.45 13.55 15.14
N GLU A 77 8.80 12.27 15.15
CA GLU A 77 9.74 11.68 14.21
C GLU A 77 9.13 10.48 13.47
N LEU A 78 9.45 10.34 12.19
CA LEU A 78 9.01 9.24 11.34
C LEU A 78 10.20 8.63 10.63
N SER A 79 10.26 7.30 10.58
CA SER A 79 11.30 6.55 9.88
C SER A 79 10.71 5.62 8.83
N ARG A 80 11.34 5.53 7.66
CA ARG A 80 11.03 4.52 6.64
C ARG A 80 12.26 4.07 5.88
N THR A 81 12.31 2.78 5.60
CA THR A 81 13.31 2.15 4.73
C THR A 81 12.82 2.10 3.28
N TYR A 82 13.67 2.54 2.35
CA TYR A 82 13.41 2.51 0.92
C TYR A 82 13.92 1.21 0.30
N PRO A 83 13.25 0.67 -0.72
CA PRO A 83 13.75 -0.48 -1.45
C PRO A 83 14.86 -0.04 -2.41
N ARG A 84 15.70 -1.00 -2.81
CA ARG A 84 16.90 -0.78 -3.64
C ARG A 84 16.62 -0.06 -4.97
N GLU A 85 15.42 -0.20 -5.51
CA GLU A 85 15.03 0.39 -6.79
C GLU A 85 14.85 1.91 -6.75
N VAL A 86 14.79 2.52 -5.56
CA VAL A 86 14.52 3.94 -5.36
C VAL A 86 15.69 4.61 -4.66
N LYS A 87 16.09 5.78 -5.16
CA LYS A 87 17.09 6.66 -4.54
C LYS A 87 16.43 7.99 -4.19
N VAL A 88 16.76 8.55 -3.04
CA VAL A 88 16.28 9.87 -2.62
C VAL A 88 17.51 10.76 -2.50
N GLU A 89 17.46 11.91 -3.18
CA GLU A 89 18.56 12.87 -3.20
C GLU A 89 18.01 14.24 -2.79
N ARG A 90 18.86 15.00 -2.09
CA ARG A 90 18.55 16.37 -1.68
C ARG A 90 19.30 17.33 -2.61
N ASP A 91 18.56 18.17 -3.31
CA ASP A 91 19.12 19.21 -4.16
C ASP A 91 19.79 20.30 -3.30
N GLU A 92 20.71 21.05 -3.90
CA GLU A 92 21.38 22.21 -3.30
C GLU A 92 20.38 23.30 -2.86
N SER A 93 19.27 23.44 -3.58
CA SER A 93 18.17 24.37 -3.25
C SER A 93 17.30 23.91 -2.07
N GLY A 94 17.62 22.78 -1.43
CA GLY A 94 16.87 22.23 -0.30
C GLY A 94 15.64 21.40 -0.67
N LEU A 95 15.37 21.21 -1.96
CA LEU A 95 14.30 20.36 -2.46
C LEU A 95 14.69 18.88 -2.38
N LEU A 96 13.72 18.02 -2.08
CA LEU A 96 13.90 16.57 -2.14
C LEU A 96 13.38 16.01 -3.46
N LYS A 97 14.23 15.27 -4.16
CA LYS A 97 13.86 14.54 -5.37
C LYS A 97 14.02 13.04 -5.16
N VAL A 98 13.08 12.30 -5.74
CA VAL A 98 13.12 10.84 -5.73
C VAL A 98 13.49 10.39 -7.13
N PHE A 99 14.51 9.54 -7.24
CA PHE A 99 15.01 8.95 -8.47
C PHE A 99 14.81 7.43 -8.46
N LYS A 100 14.80 6.85 -9.66
CA LYS A 100 14.79 5.40 -9.87
C LYS A 100 16.21 4.94 -10.14
N ALA A 101 16.61 3.83 -9.51
CA ALA A 101 17.93 3.23 -9.73
C ALA A 101 17.96 2.33 -10.96
N VAL A 102 16.82 1.75 -11.35
CA VAL A 102 16.71 0.80 -12.47
C VAL A 102 15.44 1.10 -13.29
N GLU A 103 15.53 0.96 -14.60
CA GLU A 103 14.41 1.11 -15.53
C GLU A 103 13.56 -0.16 -15.62
N THR A 104 12.83 -0.47 -14.55
CA THR A 104 11.85 -1.58 -14.54
C THR A 104 10.44 -1.09 -14.26
N ARG A 105 9.44 -1.88 -14.68
CA ARG A 105 8.03 -1.62 -14.33
C ARG A 105 7.82 -1.46 -12.83
N ARG A 106 8.52 -2.28 -12.03
CA ARG A 106 8.46 -2.23 -10.57
C ARG A 106 9.03 -0.90 -10.04
N ALA A 107 10.22 -0.51 -10.52
CA ALA A 107 10.85 0.75 -10.10
C ALA A 107 9.95 1.96 -10.41
N ASN A 108 9.25 1.97 -11.56
CA ASN A 108 8.33 3.05 -11.89
C ASN A 108 7.12 3.13 -10.93
N GLN A 109 6.58 1.99 -10.51
CA GLN A 109 5.51 1.92 -9.50
C GLN A 109 6.00 2.43 -8.14
N MET A 110 7.21 2.01 -7.74
CA MET A 110 7.81 2.43 -6.47
C MET A 110 8.14 3.93 -6.46
N HIS A 111 8.67 4.47 -7.56
CA HIS A 111 9.03 5.89 -7.68
C HIS A 111 7.89 6.84 -7.27
N GLY A 112 6.70 6.65 -7.85
CA GLY A 112 5.54 7.48 -7.51
C GLY A 112 5.04 7.26 -6.08
N LEU A 113 5.01 6.01 -5.61
CA LEU A 113 4.59 5.67 -4.25
C LEU A 113 5.48 6.35 -3.21
N PHE A 114 6.80 6.19 -3.35
CA PHE A 114 7.76 6.68 -2.38
C PHE A 114 7.84 8.20 -2.38
N ARG A 115 7.70 8.87 -3.53
CA ARG A 115 7.53 10.34 -3.56
C ARG A 115 6.35 10.78 -2.67
N THR A 116 5.19 10.15 -2.80
CA THR A 116 4.01 10.50 -2.01
C THR A 116 4.17 10.14 -0.53
N LEU A 117 4.85 9.04 -0.21
CA LEU A 117 5.13 8.68 1.18
C LEU A 117 6.06 9.69 1.85
N THR A 118 7.16 10.08 1.20
CA THR A 118 8.07 11.11 1.73
C THR A 118 7.34 12.43 1.97
N ASP A 119 6.55 12.87 0.99
CA ASP A 119 5.75 14.10 1.05
C ASP A 119 4.76 14.07 2.22
N ASN A 120 4.06 12.94 2.41
CA ASN A 120 3.17 12.76 3.56
C ASN A 120 3.93 12.78 4.89
N MET A 121 5.15 12.22 4.98
CA MET A 121 5.95 12.28 6.21
C MET A 121 6.35 13.72 6.54
N VAL A 122 6.82 14.49 5.55
CA VAL A 122 7.22 15.89 5.73
C VAL A 122 6.04 16.76 6.16
N VAL A 123 4.92 16.67 5.44
CA VAL A 123 3.69 17.41 5.80
C VAL A 123 3.16 16.95 7.16
N GLY A 124 3.23 15.65 7.45
CA GLY A 124 2.76 15.04 8.69
C GLY A 124 3.49 15.52 9.93
N VAL A 125 4.83 15.55 9.92
CA VAL A 125 5.59 16.06 11.08
C VAL A 125 5.51 17.58 11.22
N SER A 126 5.19 18.30 10.13
CA SER A 126 5.14 19.76 10.09
C SER A 126 3.78 20.31 10.51
N LYS A 127 2.71 19.90 9.81
CA LYS A 127 1.33 20.39 10.00
C LYS A 127 0.45 19.40 10.75
N GLY A 128 0.77 18.11 10.67
CA GLY A 128 -0.12 17.05 11.13
C GLY A 128 -1.26 16.77 10.15
N PHE A 129 -1.99 15.71 10.43
CA PHE A 129 -3.20 15.33 9.70
C PHE A 129 -4.36 15.19 10.66
N GLU A 130 -5.56 15.44 10.13
CA GLU A 130 -6.80 15.29 10.85
C GLU A 130 -7.79 14.46 10.01
N LYS A 131 -8.49 13.54 10.66
CA LYS A 131 -9.63 12.82 10.10
C LYS A 131 -10.85 13.02 10.99
N ARG A 132 -11.89 13.64 10.41
CA ARG A 132 -13.16 13.88 11.09
C ARG A 132 -14.15 12.75 10.79
N LEU A 133 -14.71 12.19 11.86
CA LEU A 133 -15.78 11.21 11.86
C LEU A 133 -17.04 11.83 12.45
N GLN A 134 -18.19 11.45 11.90
CA GLN A 134 -19.50 11.88 12.37
C GLN A 134 -20.36 10.66 12.68
N LEU A 135 -20.97 10.67 13.86
CA LEU A 135 -21.96 9.70 14.29
C LEU A 135 -23.35 10.19 13.89
N VAL A 136 -24.09 9.33 13.19
CA VAL A 136 -25.47 9.57 12.80
C VAL A 136 -26.35 8.51 13.42
N GLY A 137 -27.23 8.91 14.33
CA GLY A 137 -28.14 7.98 15.00
C GLY A 137 -28.72 8.58 16.26
N VAL A 138 -29.84 8.01 16.72
CA VAL A 138 -30.47 8.43 17.98
C VAL A 138 -29.74 7.73 19.12
N GLY A 139 -29.33 8.48 20.13
CA GLY A 139 -28.58 7.97 21.27
C GLY A 139 -27.11 7.63 20.96
N TYR A 140 -26.62 7.98 19.77
CA TYR A 140 -25.23 7.74 19.40
C TYR A 140 -24.35 8.84 19.97
N ARG A 141 -23.34 8.44 20.73
CA ARG A 141 -22.40 9.39 21.35
C ARG A 141 -21.01 8.77 21.51
N ALA A 142 -20.01 9.61 21.39
CA ALA A 142 -18.62 9.31 21.69
C ALA A 142 -18.17 10.09 22.92
N MET A 143 -17.34 9.47 23.75
CA MET A 143 -16.76 10.06 24.96
C MET A 143 -15.29 9.65 25.05
N LEU A 144 -14.46 10.50 25.63
CA LEU A 144 -13.06 10.18 25.94
C LEU A 144 -12.94 9.89 27.43
N GLU A 145 -12.54 8.67 27.77
CA GLU A 145 -12.24 8.24 29.13
C GLU A 145 -10.72 8.03 29.24
N GLY A 146 -9.98 9.07 29.65
CA GLY A 146 -8.53 9.01 29.74
C GLY A 146 -7.86 8.79 28.38
N ARG A 147 -7.36 7.57 28.14
CA ARG A 147 -6.74 7.13 26.87
C ARG A 147 -7.66 6.27 26.00
N ASP A 148 -8.87 5.99 26.46
CA ASP A 148 -9.83 5.16 25.74
C ASP A 148 -10.93 6.02 25.10
N LEU A 149 -11.24 5.71 23.85
CA LEU A 149 -12.41 6.23 23.14
C LEU A 149 -13.59 5.30 23.42
N VAL A 150 -14.62 5.82 24.09
CA VAL A 150 -15.83 5.08 24.45
C VAL A 150 -16.96 5.46 23.51
N LEU A 151 -17.53 4.48 22.83
CA LEU A 151 -18.57 4.65 21.81
C LEU A 151 -19.87 3.98 22.26
N ASN A 152 -20.95 4.76 22.29
CA ASN A 152 -22.31 4.28 22.46
C ASN A 152 -23.01 4.29 21.10
N LEU A 153 -23.18 3.12 20.50
CA LEU A 153 -23.72 2.96 19.13
C LEU A 153 -25.04 2.18 19.09
N GLY A 154 -25.73 2.10 20.24
CA GLY A 154 -26.93 1.28 20.41
C GLY A 154 -26.62 -0.22 20.55
N PHE A 155 -25.42 -0.57 21.01
CA PHE A 155 -25.11 -1.90 21.55
C PHE A 155 -25.49 -1.97 23.04
N SER A 156 -25.64 -3.17 23.59
CA SER A 156 -26.00 -3.35 25.01
C SER A 156 -24.92 -2.86 25.97
N HIS A 157 -23.64 -2.93 25.58
CA HIS A 157 -22.50 -2.44 26.34
C HIS A 157 -21.75 -1.35 25.56
N PRO A 158 -21.09 -0.40 26.24
CA PRO A 158 -20.26 0.60 25.60
C PRO A 158 -19.02 -0.05 24.96
N VAL A 159 -18.68 0.37 23.75
CA VAL A 159 -17.49 -0.11 23.04
C VAL A 159 -16.31 0.77 23.44
N ARG A 160 -15.27 0.17 24.02
CA ARG A 160 -14.03 0.86 24.40
C ARG A 160 -12.93 0.58 23.39
N MET A 161 -12.24 1.61 22.94
CA MET A 161 -11.12 1.52 22.01
C MET A 161 -9.91 2.26 22.58
N ALA A 162 -8.83 1.54 22.84
CA ALA A 162 -7.56 2.15 23.25
C ALA A 162 -6.97 2.97 22.08
N ILE A 163 -6.57 4.20 22.37
CA ILE A 163 -5.91 5.07 21.39
C ILE A 163 -4.44 4.67 21.31
N PRO A 164 -3.91 4.32 20.11
CA PRO A 164 -2.51 3.94 19.97
C PRO A 164 -1.59 5.17 20.15
N ASP A 165 -0.33 4.90 20.50
CA ASP A 165 0.66 5.95 20.72
C ASP A 165 0.89 6.80 19.45
N GLY A 166 1.13 8.09 19.64
CA GLY A 166 1.33 9.04 18.54
C GLY A 166 0.06 9.54 17.86
N LEU A 167 -1.13 9.05 18.27
CA LEU A 167 -2.43 9.59 17.89
C LEU A 167 -3.08 10.35 19.04
N GLN A 168 -3.77 11.44 18.70
CA GLN A 168 -4.63 12.18 19.62
C GLN A 168 -6.05 12.16 19.09
N VAL A 169 -7.00 11.75 19.92
CA VAL A 169 -8.43 11.81 19.58
C VAL A 169 -9.06 12.96 20.36
N LYS A 170 -9.81 13.81 19.66
CA LYS A 170 -10.62 14.87 20.25
C LYS A 170 -12.09 14.61 19.92
N VAL A 171 -12.95 14.72 20.91
CA VAL A 171 -14.41 14.68 20.73
C VAL A 171 -14.88 16.12 20.81
N GLU A 172 -15.16 16.74 19.65
CA GLU A 172 -15.60 18.14 19.57
C GLU A 172 -17.05 18.27 20.04
N ASP A 173 -17.89 17.38 19.52
CA ASP A 173 -19.28 17.19 19.91
C ASP A 173 -19.47 15.73 20.28
N ASN A 174 -20.49 15.41 21.07
CA ASN A 174 -20.86 14.01 21.33
C ASN A 174 -21.05 13.18 20.04
N THR A 175 -21.32 13.82 18.90
CA THR A 175 -21.49 13.19 17.60
C THR A 175 -20.34 13.41 16.62
N ARG A 176 -19.30 14.18 16.97
CA ARG A 176 -18.16 14.50 16.10
C ARG A 176 -16.84 14.14 16.76
N ILE A 177 -16.04 13.32 16.07
CA ILE A 177 -14.73 12.89 16.54
C ILE A 177 -13.68 13.37 15.54
N ALA A 178 -12.65 14.04 16.01
CA ALA A 178 -11.45 14.38 15.25
C ALA A 178 -10.30 13.47 15.70
N VAL A 179 -9.75 12.68 14.78
CA VAL A 179 -8.54 11.89 14.98
C VAL A 179 -7.38 12.67 14.39
N ILE A 180 -6.44 13.08 15.23
CA ILE A 180 -5.28 13.92 14.91
C ILE A 180 -4.01 13.10 15.10
N GLY A 181 -3.03 13.29 14.23
CA GLY A 181 -1.71 12.68 14.38
C GLY A 181 -0.73 13.18 13.32
N HIS A 182 0.51 12.69 13.38
CA HIS A 182 1.54 13.02 12.40
C HIS A 182 1.69 11.93 11.32
N ASP A 183 1.43 10.66 11.62
CA ASP A 183 1.41 9.59 10.62
C ASP A 183 0.03 9.41 9.96
N LYS A 184 -0.03 9.63 8.65
CA LYS A 184 -1.23 9.47 7.84
C LYS A 184 -1.75 8.03 7.82
N CYS A 185 -0.87 7.03 7.94
CA CYS A 185 -1.26 5.62 7.93
C CYS A 185 -2.01 5.26 9.21
N ALA A 186 -1.39 5.52 10.36
CA ALA A 186 -1.97 5.24 11.68
C ALA A 186 -3.33 5.93 11.89
N ILE A 187 -3.47 7.21 11.48
CA ILE A 187 -4.75 7.95 11.58
C ILE A 187 -5.83 7.28 10.73
N GLY A 188 -5.49 6.90 9.51
CA GLY A 188 -6.43 6.24 8.60
C GLY A 188 -6.88 4.88 9.10
N GLU A 189 -5.94 4.10 9.63
CA GLU A 189 -6.21 2.78 10.23
C GLU A 189 -7.12 2.89 11.46
N PHE A 190 -6.81 3.79 12.39
CA PHE A 190 -7.64 3.99 13.58
C PHE A 190 -9.04 4.49 13.21
N ALA A 191 -9.14 5.46 12.30
CA ALA A 191 -10.44 5.96 11.83
C ALA A 191 -11.27 4.85 11.13
N ALA A 192 -10.62 3.98 10.36
CA ALA A 192 -11.27 2.82 9.75
C ALA A 192 -11.73 1.79 10.79
N ALA A 193 -10.91 1.54 11.84
CA ALA A 193 -11.27 0.67 12.95
C ALA A 193 -12.50 1.18 13.72
N VAL A 194 -12.57 2.49 13.98
CA VAL A 194 -13.74 3.14 14.58
C VAL A 194 -14.98 2.94 13.70
N ARG A 195 -14.87 3.20 12.39
CA ARG A 195 -15.98 3.02 11.42
C ARG A 195 -16.44 1.56 11.30
N LYS A 196 -15.54 0.59 11.49
CA LYS A 196 -15.84 -0.85 11.36
C LYS A 196 -16.91 -1.33 12.34
N TRP A 197 -17.01 -0.74 13.53
CA TRP A 197 -18.01 -1.12 14.53
C TRP A 197 -19.45 -0.92 14.06
N ARG A 198 -19.73 0.20 13.40
CA ARG A 198 -21.05 0.48 12.85
C ARG A 198 -20.93 1.30 11.56
N PRO A 199 -20.75 0.66 10.39
CA PRO A 199 -20.68 1.37 9.12
C PRO A 199 -22.03 2.04 8.79
N PRO A 200 -22.04 3.07 7.93
CA PRO A 200 -23.26 3.80 7.61
C PRO A 200 -24.22 2.90 6.80
N GLU A 201 -25.46 2.80 7.27
CA GLU A 201 -26.48 2.00 6.60
C GLU A 201 -26.96 2.64 5.29
N PRO A 202 -27.42 1.86 4.29
CA PRO A 202 -27.81 2.38 2.99
C PRO A 202 -29.18 3.08 2.98
N TYR A 203 -29.96 3.06 4.06
CA TYR A 203 -31.29 3.67 4.10
C TYR A 203 -31.27 5.06 4.75
N LYS A 204 -31.11 5.13 6.07
CA LYS A 204 -31.10 6.43 6.79
C LYS A 204 -29.68 6.97 7.01
N GLY A 205 -28.64 6.24 6.59
CA GLY A 205 -27.25 6.64 6.80
C GLY A 205 -26.82 6.65 8.26
N LYS A 206 -27.53 5.92 9.14
CA LYS A 206 -27.13 5.74 10.54
C LYS A 206 -25.85 4.94 10.64
N GLY A 207 -25.00 5.28 11.60
CA GLY A 207 -23.68 4.70 11.81
C GLY A 207 -22.62 5.78 11.90
N ILE A 208 -21.37 5.35 11.79
CA ILE A 208 -20.19 6.21 11.79
C ILE A 208 -19.80 6.44 10.32
N LYS A 209 -19.75 7.69 9.90
CA LYS A 209 -19.27 8.08 8.57
C LYS A 209 -18.10 9.05 8.68
N TYR A 210 -17.31 9.21 7.62
CA TYR A 210 -16.42 10.37 7.54
C TYR A 210 -17.25 11.64 7.38
N ALA A 211 -16.71 12.79 7.82
CA ALA A 211 -17.43 14.07 7.76
C ALA A 211 -17.96 14.37 6.35
N ASP A 212 -17.11 14.18 5.34
CA ASP A 212 -17.40 14.49 3.94
C ASP A 212 -17.91 13.26 3.13
N GLU A 213 -18.26 12.15 3.80
CA GLU A 213 -18.72 10.94 3.13
C GLU A 213 -20.18 11.07 2.65
N ILE A 214 -20.38 10.90 1.33
CA ILE A 214 -21.71 10.84 0.72
C ILE A 214 -22.20 9.39 0.73
N VAL A 215 -23.14 9.09 1.64
CA VAL A 215 -23.77 7.77 1.73
C VAL A 215 -24.90 7.68 0.71
N ARG A 216 -24.83 6.73 -0.22
CA ARG A 216 -25.90 6.45 -1.19
C ARG A 216 -27.13 5.93 -0.44
N ARG A 217 -28.20 6.72 -0.42
CA ARG A 217 -29.46 6.36 0.25
C ARG A 217 -30.39 5.64 -0.71
N LYS A 218 -30.86 4.46 -0.32
CA LYS A 218 -31.94 3.72 -0.98
C LYS A 218 -33.28 4.13 -0.39
N GLU A 219 -34.31 4.13 -1.23
CA GLU A 219 -35.68 4.28 -0.76
C GLU A 219 -36.01 3.13 0.21
N GLY A 220 -36.68 3.48 1.32
CA GLY A 220 -37.01 2.53 2.38
C GLY A 220 -38.22 1.68 2.01
N LYS A 221 -39.34 1.89 2.71
CA LYS A 221 -40.56 1.11 2.49
C LYS A 221 -41.08 1.29 1.05
N ALA A 222 -40.96 0.25 0.23
CA ALA A 222 -41.51 0.16 -1.11
C ALA A 222 -43.02 -0.14 -1.07
N GLY A 223 -43.81 0.79 -0.52
CA GLY A 223 -45.28 0.70 -0.52
C GLY A 223 -45.94 1.45 -1.68
N LYS A 224 -45.19 2.31 -2.37
CA LYS A 224 -45.71 3.16 -3.43
C LYS A 224 -45.39 2.51 -4.78
N LYS A 225 -46.38 1.85 -5.38
CA LYS A 225 -46.33 1.51 -6.81
C LYS A 225 -46.25 2.83 -7.58
N LYS A 226 -45.30 2.93 -8.50
CA LYS A 226 -45.11 4.10 -9.36
C LYS A 226 -46.18 4.14 -10.44
#